data_AF-A0A316NWY6-F1
#
_entry.id   AF-A0A316NWY6-F1
#
_cell.length_a   1.000
_cell.length_b   1.000
_cell.length_c   1.000
_cell.angle_alpha   90.00
_cell.angle_beta   90.00
_cell.angle_gamma   90.00
#
_symmetry.space_group_name_H-M   'P 1'
#
loop_
_entity.id
_entity.type
_entity.pdbx_description
1 polymer ?
#
loop_
_entity_poly.entity_id
_entity_poly.type
_entity_poly.pdbx_seq_one_letter_code
_entity_poly.pdbx_strand_id
1 'polypeptide(L)'
;MKNTVKSVIVLVLIFAVMMLGITGVNAYTAPIIAANGSAAVYEPLLEVMPDAQDFELLYDAADPAASTLTDVPETVQGLYRETSGLGYVIRLSTTKGYTGEPIELTMAVDSEGKISGIKLNTFSDSKHFGEDYPDSYLGQDSALGGVSLVAGVTYSSKAFKEAVEDGFAVLTANSLVSAGVKSDSQILLELLPSLFPGMANTEGVAQYTERELSGGSIAAALDSANGVGAAYIASIGENSYLVLVNDSLSARAYDVNGADVTESVDAAILKEAATDAAANIEDSSAKEIKKLSKLAGDGAECTPIALDGLYGTVSHAYSISVGGSTYYGFAARPLGYGNMPMLLYYVLDESGAIVSMTADELILMGDYFNAYELNESDYKAGFAGITGDSWNGDQALISGATISSEAVSAATADVFLAFGAIDQNGGEG
;
A
#
# COMPACT_ATOMS: atom_id res chain seq x y z
N MET A 1 -19.56 14.61 85.50
CA MET A 1 -18.57 13.59 85.04
C MET A 1 -19.21 12.32 84.50
N LYS A 2 -20.14 11.63 85.20
CA LYS A 2 -20.75 10.36 84.72
C LYS A 2 -21.46 10.44 83.34
N ASN A 3 -22.20 11.53 83.06
CA ASN A 3 -22.90 11.68 81.78
C ASN A 3 -21.95 11.98 80.60
N THR A 4 -20.88 12.76 80.83
CA THR A 4 -19.87 13.07 79.81
C THR A 4 -19.09 11.83 79.37
N VAL A 5 -18.70 10.97 80.32
CA VAL A 5 -18.01 9.70 80.04
C VAL A 5 -18.90 8.74 79.25
N LYS A 6 -20.20 8.67 79.57
CA LYS A 6 -21.17 7.84 78.82
C LYS A 6 -21.33 8.33 77.37
N SER A 7 -21.43 9.64 77.14
CA SER A 7 -21.52 10.21 75.79
C SER A 7 -20.26 9.95 74.96
N VAL A 8 -19.07 10.05 75.56
CA VAL A 8 -17.80 9.74 74.87
C VAL A 8 -17.73 8.25 74.50
N ILE A 9 -18.11 7.35 75.40
CA ILE A 9 -18.11 5.91 75.14
C ILE A 9 -19.13 5.54 74.03
N VAL A 10 -20.33 6.13 74.07
CA VAL A 10 -21.35 5.91 73.03
C VAL A 10 -20.86 6.41 71.68
N LEU A 11 -20.19 7.57 71.63
CA LEU A 11 -19.62 8.11 70.40
C LEU A 11 -18.54 7.18 69.82
N VAL A 12 -17.60 6.71 70.64
CA VAL A 12 -16.55 5.77 70.22
C VAL A 12 -17.14 4.46 69.70
N LEU A 13 -18.18 3.94 70.35
CA LEU A 13 -18.88 2.74 69.90
C LEU A 13 -19.58 2.94 68.55
N ILE A 14 -20.23 4.08 68.34
CA ILE A 14 -20.86 4.40 67.06
C ILE A 14 -19.81 4.49 65.96
N PHE A 15 -18.68 5.17 66.20
CA PHE A 15 -17.58 5.24 65.23
C PHE A 15 -16.97 3.87 64.93
N ALA A 16 -16.79 3.02 65.94
CA ALA A 16 -16.28 1.66 65.74
C ALA A 16 -17.24 0.81 64.89
N VAL A 17 -18.54 0.89 65.14
CA VAL A 17 -19.57 0.17 64.36
C VAL A 17 -19.65 0.69 62.93
N MET A 18 -19.58 2.01 62.72
CA MET A 18 -19.57 2.59 61.37
C MET A 18 -18.30 2.24 60.60
N MET A 19 -17.12 2.24 61.24
CA MET A 19 -15.88 1.79 60.60
C MET A 19 -15.94 0.30 60.25
N LEU A 20 -16.43 -0.56 61.14
CA LEU A 20 -16.60 -1.99 60.84
C LEU A 20 -17.61 -2.22 59.72
N GLY A 21 -18.70 -1.43 59.68
CA GLY A 21 -19.70 -1.47 58.62
C GLY A 21 -19.11 -1.06 57.26
N ILE A 22 -18.39 0.06 57.19
CA ILE A 22 -17.77 0.54 55.95
C ILE A 22 -16.67 -0.40 55.47
N THR A 23 -15.80 -0.88 56.37
CA THR A 23 -14.74 -1.85 56.02
C THR A 23 -15.33 -3.18 55.58
N GLY A 24 -16.39 -3.66 56.24
CA GLY A 24 -17.08 -4.90 55.87
C GLY A 24 -17.79 -4.79 54.52
N VAL A 25 -18.47 -3.66 54.26
CA VAL A 25 -19.07 -3.37 52.95
C VAL A 25 -17.97 -3.32 51.90
N ASN A 26 -16.89 -2.56 52.11
CA ASN A 26 -15.80 -2.45 51.14
C ASN A 26 -15.10 -3.79 50.86
N ALA A 27 -14.83 -4.60 51.89
CA ALA A 27 -14.22 -5.92 51.73
C ALA A 27 -15.10 -6.91 50.95
N TYR A 28 -16.42 -6.75 50.99
CA TYR A 28 -17.37 -7.59 50.26
C TYR A 28 -17.70 -7.03 48.86
N THR A 29 -17.81 -5.72 48.71
CA THR A 29 -18.16 -5.08 47.43
C THR A 29 -16.96 -4.91 46.51
N ALA A 30 -15.74 -4.69 47.02
CA ALA A 30 -14.54 -4.55 46.21
C ALA A 30 -14.28 -5.74 45.26
N PRO A 31 -14.32 -7.02 45.71
CA PRO A 31 -14.16 -8.15 44.80
C PRO A 31 -15.31 -8.30 43.80
N ILE A 32 -16.54 -7.92 44.15
CA ILE A 32 -17.70 -7.96 43.24
C ILE A 32 -17.62 -6.83 42.19
N ILE A 33 -17.18 -5.63 42.59
CA ILE A 33 -16.95 -4.51 41.68
C ILE A 33 -15.78 -4.81 40.75
N ALA A 34 -14.72 -5.46 41.26
CA ALA A 34 -13.62 -5.94 40.44
C ALA A 34 -14.10 -6.99 39.42
N ALA A 35 -14.88 -7.99 39.85
CA ALA A 35 -15.43 -9.03 38.97
C ALA A 35 -16.46 -8.50 37.95
N ASN A 36 -17.27 -7.51 38.32
CA ASN A 36 -18.23 -6.89 37.39
C ASN A 36 -17.55 -5.88 36.46
N GLY A 37 -16.50 -5.18 36.92
CA GLY A 37 -15.68 -4.29 36.11
C GLY A 37 -14.85 -5.05 35.09
N SER A 38 -14.34 -6.23 35.45
CA SER A 38 -13.63 -7.12 34.52
C SER A 38 -14.56 -7.71 33.46
N ALA A 39 -15.81 -8.01 33.80
CA ALA A 39 -16.79 -8.54 32.83
C ALA A 39 -17.07 -7.58 31.65
N ALA A 40 -17.17 -6.27 31.89
CA ALA A 40 -17.37 -5.27 30.83
C ALA A 40 -16.12 -5.05 29.96
N VAL A 41 -14.92 -5.30 30.50
CA VAL A 41 -13.65 -5.23 29.77
C VAL A 41 -13.40 -6.49 28.93
N TYR A 42 -13.91 -7.64 29.39
CA TYR A 42 -13.70 -8.94 28.73
C TYR A 42 -14.76 -9.30 27.69
N GLU A 43 -15.94 -8.68 27.74
CA GLU A 43 -17.01 -8.94 26.75
C GLU A 43 -16.51 -8.74 25.30
N PRO A 44 -15.81 -7.65 24.93
CA PRO A 44 -15.25 -7.50 23.58
C PRO A 44 -14.11 -8.48 23.26
N LEU A 45 -13.41 -9.01 24.29
CA LEU A 45 -12.33 -9.99 24.09
C LEU A 45 -12.90 -11.38 23.81
N LEU A 46 -13.99 -11.75 24.49
CA LEU A 46 -14.71 -13.01 24.30
C LEU A 46 -15.39 -13.10 22.93
N GLU A 47 -15.73 -11.97 22.32
CA GLU A 47 -16.31 -11.97 20.96
C GLU A 47 -15.33 -12.48 19.90
N VAL A 48 -14.03 -12.23 20.07
CA VAL A 48 -12.98 -12.72 19.16
C VAL A 48 -12.31 -14.01 19.67
N MET A 49 -12.51 -14.37 20.94
CA MET A 49 -11.99 -15.60 21.53
C MET A 49 -13.04 -16.23 22.46
N PRO A 50 -14.09 -16.87 21.90
CA PRO A 50 -15.26 -17.32 22.67
C PRO A 50 -14.96 -18.47 23.65
N ASP A 51 -13.89 -19.22 23.39
CA ASP A 51 -13.47 -20.36 24.21
C ASP A 51 -12.50 -19.97 25.35
N ALA A 52 -12.18 -18.68 25.53
CA ALA A 52 -11.28 -18.20 26.57
C ALA A 52 -11.80 -18.48 27.98
N GLN A 53 -10.89 -18.86 28.89
CA GLN A 53 -11.23 -19.07 30.29
C GLN A 53 -11.14 -17.77 31.09
N ASP A 54 -10.02 -17.07 30.95
CA ASP A 54 -9.76 -15.77 31.59
C ASP A 54 -8.60 -15.06 30.87
N PHE A 55 -8.46 -13.76 31.10
CA PHE A 55 -7.45 -12.91 30.48
C PHE A 55 -6.54 -12.23 31.51
N GLU A 56 -5.26 -12.15 31.19
CA GLU A 56 -4.25 -11.38 31.90
C GLU A 56 -3.83 -10.18 31.05
N LEU A 57 -3.98 -8.97 31.59
CA LEU A 57 -3.54 -7.73 30.94
C LEU A 57 -2.00 -7.67 30.91
N LEU A 58 -1.43 -7.59 29.71
CA LEU A 58 0.01 -7.41 29.50
C LEU A 58 0.39 -5.96 29.17
N TYR A 59 -0.52 -5.21 28.55
CA TYR A 59 -0.30 -3.81 28.21
C TYR A 59 -1.62 -3.03 28.12
N ASP A 60 -1.59 -1.78 28.57
CA ASP A 60 -2.66 -0.79 28.46
C ASP A 60 -2.06 0.55 28.05
N ALA A 61 -2.53 1.13 26.95
CA ALA A 61 -2.05 2.43 26.47
C ALA A 61 -2.33 3.58 27.45
N ALA A 62 -3.29 3.43 28.37
CA ALA A 62 -3.55 4.41 29.42
C ALA A 62 -2.51 4.37 30.56
N ASP A 63 -1.78 3.26 30.72
CA ASP A 63 -0.71 3.10 31.72
C ASP A 63 0.46 2.24 31.17
N PRO A 64 1.19 2.75 30.15
CA PRO A 64 2.25 1.99 29.51
C PRO A 64 3.42 1.67 30.47
N ALA A 65 3.61 2.48 31.51
CA ALA A 65 4.68 2.31 32.50
C ALA A 65 4.49 1.08 33.41
N ALA A 66 3.27 0.54 33.48
CA ALA A 66 2.98 -0.70 34.21
C ALA A 66 3.37 -1.95 33.42
N SER A 67 3.62 -1.84 32.11
CA SER A 67 3.99 -2.95 31.24
C SER A 67 5.51 -3.16 31.19
N THR A 68 5.92 -4.41 30.96
CA THR A 68 7.31 -4.76 30.64
C THR A 68 7.55 -4.94 29.15
N LEU A 69 6.52 -4.77 28.32
CA LEU A 69 6.65 -4.91 26.87
C LEU A 69 7.49 -3.76 26.31
N THR A 70 8.29 -4.08 25.30
CA THR A 70 9.05 -3.10 24.52
C THR A 70 8.45 -2.96 23.13
N ASP A 71 8.82 -1.87 22.45
CA ASP A 71 8.49 -1.64 21.03
C ASP A 71 6.99 -1.78 20.71
N VAL A 72 6.13 -1.27 21.61
CA VAL A 72 4.68 -1.30 21.45
C VAL A 72 4.24 -0.17 20.50
N PRO A 73 3.66 -0.46 19.32
CA PRO A 73 3.18 0.57 18.41
C PRO A 73 2.05 1.41 19.01
N GLU A 74 1.94 2.68 18.61
CA GLU A 74 0.89 3.61 19.10
C GLU A 74 -0.53 3.12 18.80
N THR A 75 -0.70 2.28 17.79
CA THR A 75 -1.99 1.69 17.43
C THR A 75 -2.47 0.68 18.47
N VAL A 76 -1.58 0.05 19.24
CA VAL A 76 -1.93 -0.93 20.27
C VAL A 76 -2.49 -0.22 21.50
N GLN A 77 -3.78 -0.41 21.76
CA GLN A 77 -4.50 0.16 22.90
C GLN A 77 -4.50 -0.77 24.10
N GLY A 78 -4.41 -2.09 23.88
CA GLY A 78 -4.26 -3.06 24.95
C GLY A 78 -3.89 -4.45 24.44
N LEU A 79 -3.12 -5.19 25.25
CA LEU A 79 -2.72 -6.56 24.96
C LEU A 79 -3.08 -7.46 26.14
N TYR A 80 -3.71 -8.58 25.86
CA TYR A 80 -4.20 -9.54 26.84
C TYR A 80 -3.70 -10.94 26.48
N ARG A 81 -3.20 -11.67 27.47
CA ARG A 81 -2.88 -13.10 27.37
C ARG A 81 -4.04 -13.92 27.89
N GLU A 82 -4.49 -14.91 27.13
CA GLU A 82 -5.46 -15.88 27.61
C GLU A 82 -4.77 -16.90 28.55
N THR A 83 -5.45 -17.29 29.63
CA THR A 83 -4.85 -18.07 30.74
C THR A 83 -4.78 -19.58 30.54
N SER A 84 -5.59 -20.16 29.65
CA SER A 84 -5.57 -21.58 29.30
C SER A 84 -4.57 -21.93 28.18
N GLY A 85 -3.96 -20.93 27.57
CA GLY A 85 -2.96 -21.06 26.51
C GLY A 85 -3.54 -20.97 25.10
N LEU A 86 -4.75 -20.44 24.92
CA LEU A 86 -5.36 -20.26 23.59
C LEU A 86 -4.65 -19.18 22.77
N GLY A 87 -3.99 -18.22 23.42
CA GLY A 87 -3.21 -17.19 22.74
C GLY A 87 -3.37 -15.81 23.37
N TYR A 88 -3.52 -14.80 22.51
CA TYR A 88 -3.54 -13.39 22.88
C TYR A 88 -4.70 -12.64 22.22
N VAL A 89 -5.18 -11.58 22.87
CA VAL A 89 -6.14 -10.64 22.29
C VAL A 89 -5.56 -9.24 22.33
N ILE A 90 -5.66 -8.53 21.21
CA ILE A 90 -5.12 -7.18 21.01
C ILE A 90 -6.26 -6.25 20.65
N ARG A 91 -6.31 -5.09 21.32
CA ARG A 91 -7.17 -3.96 20.95
C ARG A 91 -6.34 -2.94 20.21
N LEU A 92 -6.81 -2.52 19.04
CA LEU A 92 -6.11 -1.63 18.13
C LEU A 92 -6.98 -0.41 17.80
N SER A 93 -6.33 0.73 17.59
CA SER A 93 -6.97 1.96 17.12
C SER A 93 -6.03 2.72 16.20
N THR A 94 -6.53 3.19 15.06
CA THR A 94 -5.76 4.01 14.11
C THR A 94 -6.61 5.15 13.58
N THR A 95 -5.99 6.32 13.39
CA THR A 95 -6.61 7.50 12.78
C THR A 95 -6.13 7.72 11.35
N LYS A 96 -5.44 6.73 10.75
CA LYS A 96 -4.94 6.80 9.36
C LYS A 96 -6.02 6.50 8.30
N GLY A 97 -7.28 6.34 8.71
CA GLY A 97 -8.42 6.17 7.82
C GLY A 97 -8.71 7.41 6.97
N TYR A 98 -9.69 7.31 6.07
CA TYR A 98 -10.00 8.37 5.11
C TYR A 98 -10.45 9.68 5.78
N THR A 99 -11.24 9.59 6.86
CA THR A 99 -11.78 10.76 7.56
C THR A 99 -10.86 11.29 8.66
N GLY A 100 -9.84 10.53 9.06
CA GLY A 100 -9.02 10.81 10.23
C GLY A 100 -9.67 10.43 11.56
N GLU A 101 -10.93 9.97 11.55
CA GLU A 101 -11.59 9.45 12.75
C GLU A 101 -11.06 8.05 13.11
N PRO A 102 -11.17 7.62 14.39
CA PRO A 102 -10.66 6.32 14.82
C PRO A 102 -11.34 5.15 14.11
N ILE A 103 -10.51 4.26 13.56
CA ILE A 103 -10.86 2.89 13.19
C ILE A 103 -10.38 2.01 14.34
N GLU A 104 -11.33 1.38 15.05
CA GLU A 104 -11.03 0.52 16.19
C GLU A 104 -11.36 -0.93 15.87
N LEU A 105 -10.46 -1.84 16.19
CA LEU A 105 -10.66 -3.28 16.01
C LEU A 105 -10.10 -4.07 17.18
N THR A 106 -10.64 -5.27 17.39
CA THR A 106 -10.12 -6.27 18.32
C THR A 106 -9.68 -7.48 17.51
N MET A 107 -8.51 -8.03 17.80
CA MET A 107 -7.97 -9.20 17.12
C MET A 107 -7.51 -10.23 18.15
N ALA A 108 -7.83 -11.50 17.92
CA ALA A 108 -7.31 -12.64 18.64
C ALA A 108 -6.28 -13.38 17.79
N VAL A 109 -5.15 -13.72 18.40
CA VAL A 109 -4.08 -14.52 17.78
C VAL A 109 -3.90 -15.77 18.62
N ASP A 110 -3.94 -16.94 17.99
CA ASP A 110 -3.76 -18.21 18.66
C ASP A 110 -2.29 -18.48 19.06
N SER A 111 -2.07 -19.57 19.77
CA SER A 111 -0.72 -20.00 20.18
C SER A 111 0.22 -20.35 19.01
N GLU A 112 -0.32 -20.56 17.81
CA GLU A 112 0.46 -20.83 16.59
C GLU A 112 0.82 -19.54 15.84
N GLY A 113 0.39 -18.37 16.33
CA GLY A 113 0.63 -17.09 15.69
C GLY A 113 -0.33 -16.78 14.55
N LYS A 114 -1.50 -17.44 14.51
CA LYS A 114 -2.54 -17.19 13.49
C LYS A 114 -3.72 -16.42 14.08
N ILE A 115 -4.35 -15.58 13.28
CA ILE A 115 -5.55 -14.84 13.69
C ILE A 115 -6.71 -15.84 13.85
N SER A 116 -7.19 -16.01 15.07
CA SER A 116 -8.31 -16.90 15.40
C SER A 116 -9.65 -16.16 15.47
N GLY A 117 -9.62 -14.84 15.60
CA GLY A 117 -10.80 -13.97 15.59
C GLY A 117 -10.43 -12.52 15.32
N ILE A 118 -11.31 -11.79 14.66
CA ILE A 118 -11.12 -10.36 14.40
C ILE A 118 -12.47 -9.68 14.32
N LYS A 119 -12.56 -8.48 14.88
CA LYS A 119 -13.78 -7.69 14.90
C LYS A 119 -13.49 -6.22 14.70
N LEU A 120 -14.20 -5.61 13.75
CA LEU A 120 -14.28 -4.16 13.62
C LEU A 120 -15.25 -3.62 14.68
N ASN A 121 -14.76 -2.76 15.56
CA ASN A 121 -15.55 -2.18 16.66
C ASN A 121 -16.14 -0.82 16.28
N THR A 122 -15.33 0.04 15.67
CA THR A 122 -15.69 1.41 15.32
C THR A 122 -15.17 1.72 13.92
N PHE A 123 -16.03 2.25 13.06
CA PHE A 123 -15.69 2.69 11.71
C PHE A 123 -16.57 3.88 11.30
N SER A 124 -15.94 5.01 10.96
CA SER A 124 -16.64 6.28 10.70
C SER A 124 -16.40 6.83 9.28
N ASP A 125 -15.66 6.11 8.43
CA ASP A 125 -15.40 6.56 7.08
C ASP A 125 -16.66 6.49 6.20
N SER A 126 -16.75 7.42 5.26
CA SER A 126 -17.91 7.59 4.38
C SER A 126 -18.19 6.39 3.46
N LYS A 127 -17.17 5.57 3.18
CA LYS A 127 -17.28 4.30 2.45
C LYS A 127 -16.72 3.17 3.31
N HIS A 128 -17.52 2.12 3.49
CA HIS A 128 -17.10 0.90 4.19
C HIS A 128 -16.36 -0.04 3.24
N PHE A 129 -15.34 -0.73 3.72
CA PHE A 129 -14.61 -1.76 2.96
C PHE A 129 -15.35 -3.11 2.89
N GLY A 130 -16.65 -3.15 3.22
CA GLY A 130 -17.47 -4.36 3.35
C GLY A 130 -17.41 -5.00 4.73
N GLU A 131 -18.52 -5.62 5.17
CA GLU A 131 -18.62 -6.27 6.49
C GLU A 131 -17.76 -7.53 6.59
N ASP A 132 -17.55 -8.23 5.46
CA ASP A 132 -16.80 -9.48 5.41
C ASP A 132 -15.27 -9.25 5.26
N TYR A 133 -14.82 -8.00 5.10
CA TYR A 133 -13.39 -7.73 4.90
C TYR A 133 -12.52 -8.14 6.10
N PRO A 134 -12.89 -7.84 7.37
CA PRO A 134 -12.18 -8.36 8.53
C PRO A 134 -12.03 -9.89 8.49
N ASP A 135 -13.03 -10.64 8.02
CA ASP A 135 -12.98 -12.10 8.00
C ASP A 135 -11.89 -12.66 7.06
N SER A 136 -11.40 -11.86 6.09
CA SER A 136 -10.27 -12.25 5.24
C SER A 136 -8.96 -12.45 6.01
N TYR A 137 -8.87 -11.91 7.23
CA TYR A 137 -7.71 -12.04 8.11
C TYR A 137 -7.73 -13.34 8.94
N LEU A 138 -8.86 -14.05 9.04
CA LEU A 138 -8.95 -15.28 9.81
C LEU A 138 -8.01 -16.37 9.25
N GLY A 139 -7.25 -17.00 10.15
CA GLY A 139 -6.25 -18.03 9.82
C GLY A 139 -4.92 -17.50 9.26
N GLN A 140 -4.83 -16.19 8.99
CA GLN A 140 -3.59 -15.55 8.54
C GLN A 140 -2.59 -15.44 9.70
N ASP A 141 -1.31 -15.53 9.41
CA ASP A 141 -0.24 -15.17 10.35
C ASP A 141 0.28 -13.76 10.08
N SER A 142 1.36 -13.36 10.74
CA SER A 142 1.93 -12.02 10.57
C SER A 142 2.46 -11.70 9.17
N ALA A 143 2.53 -12.67 8.25
CA ALA A 143 2.85 -12.41 6.85
C ALA A 143 1.66 -11.89 6.04
N LEU A 144 0.42 -12.09 6.53
CA LEU A 144 -0.83 -11.61 5.92
C LEU A 144 -0.97 -11.93 4.42
N GLY A 145 -0.50 -13.10 3.98
CA GLY A 145 -0.37 -13.43 2.57
C GLY A 145 -1.66 -13.58 1.80
N GLY A 146 -2.78 -13.87 2.48
CA GLY A 146 -4.10 -13.96 1.87
C GLY A 146 -4.89 -12.65 1.86
N VAL A 147 -4.30 -11.52 2.28
CA VAL A 147 -5.05 -10.26 2.51
C VAL A 147 -4.67 -9.17 1.53
N SER A 148 -5.65 -8.77 0.72
CA SER A 148 -5.57 -7.64 -0.22
C SER A 148 -6.20 -6.36 0.33
N LEU A 149 -5.90 -5.21 -0.28
CA LEU A 149 -6.60 -3.96 -0.03
C LEU A 149 -7.95 -3.93 -0.76
N VAL A 150 -8.89 -3.11 -0.30
CA VAL A 150 -10.21 -2.97 -0.94
C VAL A 150 -10.20 -1.80 -1.92
N ALA A 151 -10.39 -2.10 -3.20
CA ALA A 151 -10.44 -1.12 -4.26
C ALA A 151 -11.52 -0.05 -4.00
N GLY A 152 -11.15 1.23 -4.16
CA GLY A 152 -12.05 2.36 -3.91
C GLY A 152 -12.26 2.73 -2.43
N VAL A 153 -11.63 1.97 -1.50
CA VAL A 153 -11.58 2.24 -0.05
C VAL A 153 -10.14 2.00 0.47
N THR A 154 -9.15 2.37 -0.35
CA THR A 154 -7.74 2.00 -0.15
C THR A 154 -7.16 2.60 1.13
N TYR A 155 -7.48 3.86 1.48
CA TYR A 155 -7.04 4.49 2.72
C TYR A 155 -7.46 3.69 3.96
N SER A 156 -8.75 3.39 4.08
CA SER A 156 -9.29 2.73 5.27
C SER A 156 -8.89 1.26 5.35
N SER A 157 -8.88 0.54 4.22
CA SER A 157 -8.43 -0.87 4.20
C SER A 157 -6.92 -0.99 4.47
N LYS A 158 -6.10 -0.04 3.99
CA LYS A 158 -4.68 0.04 4.33
C LYS A 158 -4.46 0.34 5.81
N ALA A 159 -5.17 1.32 6.37
CA ALA A 159 -5.07 1.65 7.79
C ALA A 159 -5.46 0.47 8.68
N PHE A 160 -6.51 -0.29 8.31
CA PHE A 160 -6.90 -1.51 9.01
C PHE A 160 -5.81 -2.59 8.94
N LYS A 161 -5.23 -2.81 7.75
CA LYS A 161 -4.12 -3.76 7.56
C LYS A 161 -2.89 -3.39 8.38
N GLU A 162 -2.46 -2.13 8.32
CA GLU A 162 -1.32 -1.62 9.11
C GLU A 162 -1.55 -1.78 10.62
N ALA A 163 -2.78 -1.58 11.10
CA ALA A 163 -3.10 -1.80 12.52
C ALA A 163 -2.97 -3.29 12.91
N VAL A 164 -3.37 -4.22 12.04
CA VAL A 164 -3.16 -5.65 12.26
C VAL A 164 -1.66 -6.00 12.26
N GLU A 165 -0.89 -5.43 11.34
CA GLU A 165 0.58 -5.60 11.28
C GLU A 165 1.24 -5.10 12.57
N ASP A 166 0.83 -3.95 13.09
CA ASP A 166 1.30 -3.43 14.38
C ASP A 166 0.92 -4.35 15.56
N GLY A 167 -0.27 -4.95 15.52
CA GLY A 167 -0.69 -5.96 16.48
C GLY A 167 0.23 -7.18 16.50
N PHE A 168 0.70 -7.64 15.34
CA PHE A 168 1.72 -8.67 15.26
C PHE A 168 3.12 -8.18 15.64
N ALA A 169 3.46 -6.92 15.33
CA ALA A 169 4.75 -6.34 15.66
C ALA A 169 5.02 -6.37 17.17
N VAL A 170 4.03 -5.99 17.99
CA VAL A 170 4.19 -6.08 19.46
C VAL A 170 4.35 -7.52 19.95
N LEU A 171 3.59 -8.47 19.40
CA LEU A 171 3.69 -9.87 19.81
C LEU A 171 5.06 -10.47 19.46
N THR A 172 5.55 -10.20 18.26
CA THR A 172 6.82 -10.74 17.75
C THR A 172 8.03 -10.07 18.41
N ALA A 173 8.02 -8.75 18.59
CA ALA A 173 9.09 -8.01 19.28
C ALA A 173 9.29 -8.51 20.72
N ASN A 174 8.21 -8.94 21.38
CA ASN A 174 8.23 -9.45 22.75
C ASN A 174 8.29 -10.98 22.83
N SER A 175 8.54 -11.68 21.71
CA SER A 175 8.64 -13.15 21.64
C SER A 175 7.41 -13.89 22.18
N LEU A 176 6.23 -13.28 22.07
CA LEU A 176 4.95 -13.86 22.49
C LEU A 176 4.40 -14.84 21.45
N VAL A 177 4.65 -14.57 20.16
CA VAL A 177 4.39 -15.45 19.02
C VAL A 177 5.57 -15.40 18.05
N SER A 178 5.71 -16.44 17.23
CA SER A 178 6.67 -16.45 16.12
C SER A 178 6.14 -15.62 14.95
N ALA A 179 7.03 -14.94 14.23
CA ALA A 179 6.66 -14.28 12.98
C ALA A 179 6.29 -15.32 11.91
N GLY A 180 5.22 -15.06 11.17
CA GLY A 180 4.88 -15.76 9.94
C GLY A 180 6.00 -15.60 8.90
N VAL A 181 6.24 -16.65 8.12
CA VAL A 181 7.23 -16.62 7.04
C VAL A 181 6.51 -16.25 5.76
N LYS A 182 6.88 -15.10 5.17
CA LYS A 182 6.38 -14.71 3.84
C LYS A 182 6.80 -15.77 2.82
N SER A 183 5.85 -16.19 1.98
CA SER A 183 6.19 -16.96 0.79
C SER A 183 7.04 -16.12 -0.16
N ASP A 184 7.85 -16.79 -1.00
CA ASP A 184 8.65 -16.10 -2.01
C ASP A 184 7.79 -15.16 -2.87
N SER A 185 6.60 -15.59 -3.30
CA SER A 185 5.69 -14.76 -4.10
C SER A 185 5.31 -13.46 -3.38
N GLN A 186 5.07 -13.51 -2.06
CA GLN A 186 4.79 -12.29 -1.29
C GLN A 186 5.99 -11.36 -1.24
N ILE A 187 7.20 -11.91 -1.04
CA ILE A 187 8.44 -11.12 -1.03
C ILE A 187 8.63 -10.45 -2.39
N LEU A 188 8.42 -11.18 -3.48
CA LEU A 188 8.52 -10.66 -4.85
C LEU A 188 7.48 -9.56 -5.13
N LEU A 189 6.24 -9.73 -4.68
CA LEU A 189 5.20 -8.72 -4.82
C LEU A 189 5.51 -7.43 -4.05
N GLU A 190 6.21 -7.51 -2.91
CA GLU A 190 6.66 -6.33 -2.17
C GLU A 190 7.78 -5.57 -2.88
N LEU A 191 8.59 -6.26 -3.70
CA LEU A 191 9.62 -5.63 -4.53
C LEU A 191 9.03 -4.92 -5.76
N LEU A 192 7.83 -5.31 -6.19
CA LEU A 192 7.23 -4.86 -7.45
C LEU A 192 7.13 -3.32 -7.58
N PRO A 193 6.62 -2.54 -6.60
CA PRO A 193 6.56 -1.09 -6.75
C PRO A 193 7.94 -0.42 -6.88
N SER A 194 8.99 -1.01 -6.31
CA SER A 194 10.35 -0.49 -6.41
C SER A 194 11.02 -0.86 -7.73
N LEU A 195 10.77 -2.06 -8.25
CA LEU A 195 11.40 -2.55 -9.48
C LEU A 195 10.60 -2.18 -10.74
N PHE A 196 9.29 -1.99 -10.61
CA PHE A 196 8.38 -1.54 -11.67
C PHE A 196 7.55 -0.32 -11.20
N PRO A 197 8.19 0.84 -10.95
CA PRO A 197 7.51 2.04 -10.46
C PRO A 197 6.40 2.54 -11.39
N GLY A 198 6.47 2.27 -12.69
CA GLY A 198 5.42 2.60 -13.65
C GLY A 198 4.07 1.94 -13.35
N MET A 199 4.04 0.82 -12.64
CA MET A 199 2.80 0.15 -12.22
C MET A 199 2.24 0.68 -10.91
N ALA A 200 3.00 1.50 -10.16
CA ALA A 200 2.60 1.99 -8.86
C ALA A 200 1.85 3.32 -8.96
N ASN A 201 0.83 3.48 -8.11
CA ASN A 201 0.23 4.79 -7.89
C ASN A 201 1.14 5.66 -7.00
N THR A 202 0.71 6.89 -6.73
CA THR A 202 1.53 7.87 -5.98
C THR A 202 1.75 7.50 -4.51
N GLU A 203 1.03 6.49 -4.01
CA GLU A 203 1.22 5.92 -2.67
C GLU A 203 2.20 4.73 -2.65
N GLY A 204 2.81 4.40 -3.79
CA GLY A 204 3.71 3.26 -3.94
C GLY A 204 2.99 1.91 -3.98
N VAL A 205 1.70 1.90 -4.31
CA VAL A 205 0.90 0.66 -4.41
C VAL A 205 0.77 0.26 -5.88
N ALA A 206 1.33 -0.89 -6.25
CA ALA A 206 1.18 -1.46 -7.58
C ALA A 206 -0.29 -1.69 -7.94
N GLN A 207 -0.70 -1.27 -9.14
CA GLN A 207 -2.05 -1.42 -9.66
C GLN A 207 -2.01 -2.39 -10.85
N TYR A 208 -2.63 -3.55 -10.69
CA TYR A 208 -2.61 -4.60 -11.71
C TYR A 208 -3.87 -5.45 -11.68
N THR A 209 -4.11 -6.17 -12.77
CA THR A 209 -5.03 -7.31 -12.82
C THR A 209 -4.19 -8.58 -12.79
N GLU A 210 -4.53 -9.50 -11.89
CA GLU A 210 -3.86 -10.79 -11.81
C GLU A 210 -4.53 -11.81 -12.74
N ARG A 211 -3.71 -12.54 -13.50
CA ARG A 211 -4.11 -13.67 -14.31
C ARG A 211 -3.30 -14.89 -13.94
N GLU A 212 -4.00 -15.95 -13.57
CA GLU A 212 -3.42 -17.28 -13.38
C GLU A 212 -2.95 -17.85 -14.73
N LEU A 213 -1.71 -18.34 -14.76
CA LEU A 213 -1.12 -19.01 -15.90
C LEU A 213 -0.96 -20.50 -15.59
N SER A 214 -1.28 -21.36 -16.56
CA SER A 214 -1.19 -22.81 -16.41
C SER A 214 -0.31 -23.41 -17.50
N GLY A 215 0.60 -24.31 -17.11
CA GLY A 215 1.37 -25.12 -18.05
C GLY A 215 2.82 -24.69 -18.33
N GLY A 216 3.43 -23.87 -17.47
CA GLY A 216 4.84 -23.43 -17.61
C GLY A 216 5.54 -23.17 -16.28
N SER A 217 6.67 -22.46 -16.34
CA SER A 217 7.42 -22.04 -15.14
C SER A 217 6.83 -20.79 -14.50
N ILE A 218 5.84 -20.16 -15.12
CA ILE A 218 5.15 -18.97 -14.63
C ILE A 218 3.79 -19.35 -14.05
N ALA A 219 3.54 -18.95 -12.81
CA ALA A 219 2.29 -19.24 -12.09
C ALA A 219 1.25 -18.12 -12.29
N ALA A 220 1.69 -16.86 -12.32
CA ALA A 220 0.80 -15.71 -12.42
C ALA A 220 1.42 -14.60 -13.25
N ALA A 221 0.56 -13.86 -13.95
CA ALA A 221 0.85 -12.59 -14.59
C ALA A 221 0.09 -11.46 -13.87
N LEU A 222 0.75 -10.33 -13.73
CA LEU A 222 0.28 -9.12 -13.07
C LEU A 222 0.26 -8.03 -14.15
N ASP A 223 -0.84 -7.94 -14.89
CA ASP A 223 -0.97 -7.00 -16.00
C ASP A 223 -1.19 -5.60 -15.45
N SER A 224 -0.33 -4.64 -15.81
CA SER A 224 -0.42 -3.28 -15.29
C SER A 224 -1.75 -2.60 -15.64
N ALA A 225 -2.37 -1.94 -14.66
CA ALA A 225 -3.68 -1.30 -14.85
C ALA A 225 -3.65 -0.15 -15.87
N ASN A 226 -2.46 0.43 -16.10
CA ASN A 226 -2.20 1.51 -17.05
C ASN A 226 -1.57 1.05 -18.36
N GLY A 227 -1.29 -0.25 -18.53
CA GLY A 227 -0.75 -0.80 -19.77
C GLY A 227 0.68 -0.34 -20.07
N VAL A 228 1.55 -0.25 -19.07
CA VAL A 228 3.00 0.00 -19.28
C VAL A 228 3.83 -1.29 -19.36
N GLY A 229 3.21 -2.44 -19.06
CA GLY A 229 3.83 -3.75 -19.09
C GLY A 229 3.09 -4.78 -18.23
N ALA A 230 3.79 -5.85 -17.89
CA ALA A 230 3.34 -6.90 -17.00
C ALA A 230 4.50 -7.40 -16.13
N ALA A 231 4.16 -7.88 -14.93
CA ALA A 231 5.10 -8.61 -14.08
C ALA A 231 4.64 -10.06 -13.90
N TYR A 232 5.57 -10.96 -13.66
CA TYR A 232 5.31 -12.40 -13.65
C TYR A 232 5.99 -13.06 -12.46
N ILE A 233 5.26 -13.95 -11.78
CA ILE A 233 5.82 -14.79 -10.72
C ILE A 233 6.22 -16.13 -11.34
N ALA A 234 7.52 -16.35 -11.44
CA ALA A 234 8.11 -17.55 -12.03
C ALA A 234 8.81 -18.41 -10.99
N SER A 235 8.86 -19.72 -11.22
CA SER A 235 9.59 -20.67 -10.38
C SER A 235 10.45 -21.63 -11.23
N ILE A 236 11.69 -21.81 -10.79
CA ILE A 236 12.63 -22.81 -11.35
C ILE A 236 13.19 -23.63 -10.19
N GLY A 237 12.78 -24.90 -10.11
CA GLY A 237 13.13 -25.74 -8.97
C GLY A 237 12.49 -25.21 -7.68
N GLU A 238 13.31 -24.92 -6.69
CA GLU A 238 12.89 -24.34 -5.40
C GLU A 238 13.00 -22.80 -5.37
N ASN A 239 13.52 -22.17 -6.43
CA ASN A 239 13.73 -20.73 -6.47
C ASN A 239 12.57 -20.04 -7.19
N SER A 240 12.17 -18.88 -6.68
CA SER A 240 11.17 -18.01 -7.28
C SER A 240 11.78 -16.72 -7.78
N TYR A 241 11.20 -16.14 -8.83
CA TYR A 241 11.68 -14.94 -9.50
C TYR A 241 10.52 -14.03 -9.88
N LEU A 242 10.76 -12.72 -9.83
CA LEU A 242 9.89 -11.72 -10.42
C LEU A 242 10.45 -11.38 -11.80
N VAL A 243 9.71 -11.70 -12.86
CA VAL A 243 10.08 -11.32 -14.23
C VAL A 243 9.26 -10.11 -14.64
N LEU A 244 9.92 -9.02 -15.01
CA LEU A 244 9.30 -7.78 -15.45
C LEU A 244 9.41 -7.66 -16.96
N VAL A 245 8.30 -7.39 -17.63
CA VAL A 245 8.24 -7.15 -19.07
C VAL A 245 7.58 -5.80 -19.34
N ASN A 246 8.29 -4.91 -20.01
CA ASN A 246 7.71 -3.64 -20.45
C ASN A 246 7.07 -3.75 -21.84
N ASP A 247 6.47 -2.68 -22.33
CA ASP A 247 5.78 -2.65 -23.64
C ASP A 247 6.73 -2.94 -24.83
N SER A 248 8.03 -2.65 -24.69
CA SER A 248 9.07 -3.04 -25.67
C SER A 248 9.37 -4.54 -25.67
N LEU A 249 8.69 -5.32 -24.83
CA LEU A 249 8.90 -6.76 -24.58
C LEU A 249 10.28 -7.08 -23.99
N SER A 250 10.92 -6.09 -23.39
CA SER A 250 12.19 -6.26 -22.67
C SER A 250 11.93 -6.94 -21.34
N ALA A 251 12.53 -8.11 -21.13
CA ALA A 251 12.32 -8.94 -19.95
C ALA A 251 13.54 -8.94 -19.03
N ARG A 252 13.34 -8.64 -17.74
CA ARG A 252 14.36 -8.80 -16.68
C ARG A 252 13.83 -9.64 -15.54
N ALA A 253 14.70 -10.41 -14.91
CA ALA A 253 14.35 -11.26 -13.78
C ALA A 253 15.06 -10.81 -12.50
N TYR A 254 14.33 -10.85 -11.40
CA TYR A 254 14.82 -10.49 -10.06
C TYR A 254 14.56 -11.63 -9.08
N ASP A 255 15.49 -11.86 -8.17
CA ASP A 255 15.33 -12.84 -7.08
C ASP A 255 14.55 -12.25 -5.89
N VAL A 256 14.30 -13.08 -4.87
CA VAL A 256 13.62 -12.67 -3.63
C VAL A 256 14.38 -11.60 -2.81
N ASN A 257 15.65 -11.32 -3.13
CA ASN A 257 16.43 -10.25 -2.52
C ASN A 257 16.38 -8.95 -3.35
N GLY A 258 15.68 -8.95 -4.48
CA GLY A 258 15.64 -7.84 -5.43
C GLY A 258 16.89 -7.70 -6.30
N ALA A 259 17.75 -8.72 -6.36
CA ALA A 259 18.92 -8.70 -7.24
C ALA A 259 18.52 -8.99 -8.69
N ASP A 260 19.01 -8.18 -9.64
CA ASP A 260 18.88 -8.48 -11.07
C ASP A 260 19.69 -9.74 -11.40
N VAL A 261 18.98 -10.81 -11.76
CA VAL A 261 19.53 -12.13 -12.09
C VAL A 261 19.31 -12.48 -13.57
N THR A 262 18.95 -11.50 -14.40
CA THR A 262 18.57 -11.67 -15.82
C THR A 262 19.59 -12.49 -16.62
N GLU A 263 20.89 -12.28 -16.39
CA GLU A 263 21.96 -13.00 -17.11
C GLU A 263 22.18 -14.44 -16.61
N SER A 264 21.72 -14.76 -15.40
CA SER A 264 22.00 -16.03 -14.72
C SER A 264 20.80 -16.97 -14.61
N VAL A 265 19.59 -16.44 -14.80
CA VAL A 265 18.35 -17.21 -14.77
C VAL A 265 18.17 -18.03 -16.06
N ASP A 266 17.32 -19.04 -16.03
CA ASP A 266 16.96 -19.78 -17.25
C ASP A 266 16.26 -18.84 -18.25
N ALA A 267 16.87 -18.61 -19.41
CA ALA A 267 16.31 -17.75 -20.45
C ALA A 267 14.92 -18.20 -20.94
N ALA A 268 14.51 -19.45 -20.66
CA ALA A 268 13.15 -19.93 -20.93
C ALA A 268 12.08 -19.10 -20.22
N ILE A 269 12.29 -18.69 -18.96
CA ILE A 269 11.26 -17.92 -18.22
C ILE A 269 11.12 -16.50 -18.77
N LEU A 270 12.23 -15.88 -19.19
CA LEU A 270 12.22 -14.55 -19.83
C LEU A 270 11.45 -14.61 -21.15
N LYS A 271 11.69 -15.66 -21.94
CA LYS A 271 11.02 -15.88 -23.22
C LYS A 271 9.53 -16.20 -23.04
N GLU A 272 9.19 -17.02 -22.05
CA GLU A 272 7.79 -17.34 -21.71
C GLU A 272 7.04 -16.07 -21.32
N ALA A 273 7.60 -15.26 -20.40
CA ALA A 273 7.04 -13.98 -19.98
C ALA A 273 6.87 -13.01 -21.15
N ALA A 274 7.92 -12.81 -21.97
CA ALA A 274 7.84 -11.92 -23.14
C ALA A 274 6.80 -12.40 -24.19
N THR A 275 6.62 -13.72 -24.33
CA THR A 275 5.61 -14.27 -25.25
C THR A 275 4.19 -14.05 -24.73
N ASP A 276 3.95 -14.26 -23.43
CA ASP A 276 2.66 -13.95 -22.82
C ASP A 276 2.37 -12.45 -22.88
N ALA A 277 3.35 -11.60 -22.56
CA ALA A 277 3.23 -10.15 -22.62
C ALA A 277 2.84 -9.68 -24.03
N ALA A 278 3.52 -10.18 -25.07
CA ALA A 278 3.21 -9.85 -26.46
C ALA A 278 1.79 -10.24 -26.89
N ALA A 279 1.17 -11.22 -26.23
CA ALA A 279 -0.20 -11.66 -26.52
C ALA A 279 -1.27 -10.88 -25.74
N ASN A 280 -0.91 -10.25 -24.61
CA ASN A 280 -1.87 -9.67 -23.67
C ASN A 280 -1.73 -8.15 -23.46
N ILE A 281 -0.57 -7.56 -23.74
CA ILE A 281 -0.40 -6.09 -23.73
C ILE A 281 -1.12 -5.49 -24.96
N GLU A 282 -1.91 -4.43 -24.74
CA GLU A 282 -2.63 -3.75 -25.82
C GLU A 282 -1.64 -3.00 -26.75
N ASP A 283 -1.56 -3.43 -28.01
CA ASP A 283 -0.85 -2.68 -29.04
C ASP A 283 -1.54 -1.33 -29.30
N SER A 284 -0.81 -0.29 -28.98
CA SER A 284 -1.24 1.10 -28.95
C SER A 284 -0.37 1.98 -29.85
N SER A 285 0.66 1.39 -30.46
CA SER A 285 1.69 2.05 -31.26
C SER A 285 1.11 2.94 -32.37
N ALA A 286 0.08 2.46 -33.08
CA ALA A 286 -0.57 3.22 -34.15
C ALA A 286 -1.25 4.51 -33.66
N LYS A 287 -1.84 4.49 -32.46
CA LYS A 287 -2.47 5.68 -31.84
C LYS A 287 -1.40 6.67 -31.43
N GLU A 288 -0.31 6.18 -30.86
CA GLU A 288 0.79 7.00 -30.33
C GLU A 288 1.60 7.65 -31.45
N ILE A 289 2.00 6.89 -32.49
CA ILE A 289 2.67 7.42 -33.69
C ILE A 289 1.84 8.54 -34.31
N LYS A 290 0.53 8.35 -34.45
CA LYS A 290 -0.37 9.39 -34.99
C LYS A 290 -0.35 10.66 -34.15
N LYS A 291 -0.32 10.54 -32.82
CA LYS A 291 -0.29 11.69 -31.90
C LYS A 291 1.07 12.39 -31.95
N LEU A 292 2.16 11.64 -31.86
CA LEU A 292 3.53 12.14 -31.87
C LEU A 292 3.90 12.79 -33.21
N SER A 293 3.53 12.18 -34.34
CA SER A 293 3.70 12.80 -35.66
C SER A 293 2.99 14.16 -35.74
N LYS A 294 1.79 14.29 -35.17
CA LYS A 294 1.07 15.58 -35.15
C LYS A 294 1.77 16.63 -34.29
N LEU A 295 2.42 16.23 -33.20
CA LEU A 295 3.17 17.12 -32.32
C LEU A 295 4.50 17.57 -32.96
N ALA A 296 5.20 16.65 -33.62
CA ALA A 296 6.48 16.92 -34.26
C ALA A 296 6.34 17.73 -35.57
N GLY A 297 5.28 17.51 -36.35
CA GLY A 297 4.97 18.27 -37.55
C GLY A 297 4.64 17.42 -38.78
N ASP A 298 4.14 18.07 -39.83
CA ASP A 298 3.74 17.40 -41.07
C ASP A 298 4.92 16.66 -41.72
N GLY A 299 4.71 15.39 -42.08
CA GLY A 299 5.73 14.55 -42.69
C GLY A 299 6.66 13.85 -41.69
N ALA A 300 6.35 13.87 -40.39
CA ALA A 300 7.11 13.17 -39.37
C ALA A 300 7.06 11.63 -39.55
N GLU A 301 8.23 11.03 -39.69
CA GLU A 301 8.44 9.58 -39.72
C GLU A 301 8.89 9.09 -38.33
N CYS A 302 8.08 8.25 -37.68
CA CYS A 302 8.38 7.70 -36.36
C CYS A 302 8.93 6.26 -36.47
N THR A 303 10.08 6.01 -35.86
CA THR A 303 10.72 4.69 -35.75
C THR A 303 10.75 4.27 -34.29
N PRO A 304 10.18 3.11 -33.90
CA PRO A 304 10.20 2.65 -32.50
C PRO A 304 11.62 2.51 -31.95
N ILE A 305 11.78 2.83 -30.67
CA ILE A 305 13.01 2.60 -29.89
C ILE A 305 12.64 1.67 -28.72
N ALA A 306 13.42 0.60 -28.53
CA ALA A 306 13.25 -0.29 -27.40
C ALA A 306 13.71 0.38 -26.09
N LEU A 307 12.95 0.19 -25.01
CA LEU A 307 13.26 0.76 -23.69
C LEU A 307 13.83 -0.30 -22.75
N ASP A 308 15.00 -0.85 -23.08
CA ASP A 308 15.51 -2.03 -22.38
C ASP A 308 15.79 -1.79 -20.89
N GLY A 309 15.16 -2.61 -20.03
CA GLY A 309 15.30 -2.52 -18.57
C GLY A 309 14.69 -1.27 -17.93
N LEU A 310 13.85 -0.53 -18.64
CA LEU A 310 13.12 0.62 -18.09
C LEU A 310 11.69 0.20 -17.75
N TYR A 311 11.31 0.47 -16.50
CA TYR A 311 10.03 0.08 -15.91
C TYR A 311 9.31 1.28 -15.27
N GLY A 312 9.52 2.47 -15.85
CA GLY A 312 8.79 3.68 -15.49
C GLY A 312 7.42 3.75 -16.16
N THR A 313 6.82 4.94 -16.17
CA THR A 313 5.52 5.22 -16.78
C THR A 313 5.56 5.34 -18.30
N VAL A 314 6.75 5.43 -18.91
CA VAL A 314 6.91 5.50 -20.38
C VAL A 314 6.61 4.14 -20.99
N SER A 315 5.51 4.05 -21.76
CA SER A 315 5.14 2.83 -22.48
C SER A 315 5.93 2.69 -23.78
N HIS A 316 6.11 3.79 -24.54
CA HIS A 316 6.76 3.73 -25.85
C HIS A 316 7.67 4.93 -26.10
N ALA A 317 8.73 4.68 -26.86
CA ALA A 317 9.63 5.70 -27.37
C ALA A 317 9.84 5.56 -28.88
N TYR A 318 10.10 6.69 -29.54
CA TYR A 318 10.27 6.77 -30.99
C TYR A 318 11.36 7.78 -31.36
N SER A 319 12.21 7.44 -32.32
CA SER A 319 12.97 8.42 -33.08
C SER A 319 12.04 9.02 -34.13
N ILE A 320 12.01 10.33 -34.26
CA ILE A 320 11.13 11.06 -35.17
C ILE A 320 11.99 11.90 -36.13
N SER A 321 11.89 11.61 -37.43
CA SER A 321 12.53 12.41 -38.48
C SER A 321 11.50 13.33 -39.14
N VAL A 322 11.74 14.64 -39.12
CA VAL A 322 10.88 15.61 -39.81
C VAL A 322 11.69 16.81 -40.31
N GLY A 323 11.53 17.18 -41.58
CA GLY A 323 12.20 18.36 -42.14
C GLY A 323 13.75 18.34 -42.11
N GLY A 324 14.36 17.16 -41.97
CA GLY A 324 15.82 17.01 -41.82
C GLY A 324 16.34 17.17 -40.39
N SER A 325 15.47 17.23 -39.39
CA SER A 325 15.80 17.24 -37.96
C SER A 325 15.35 15.94 -37.29
N THR A 326 16.07 15.52 -36.25
CA THR A 326 15.70 14.39 -35.41
C THR A 326 15.06 14.88 -34.12
N TYR A 327 14.01 14.21 -33.68
CA TYR A 327 13.36 14.39 -32.39
C TYR A 327 13.14 13.03 -31.74
N TYR A 328 12.79 13.03 -30.46
CA TYR A 328 12.48 11.84 -29.70
C TYR A 328 11.08 11.96 -29.10
N GLY A 329 10.19 11.07 -29.51
CA GLY A 329 8.81 11.03 -29.05
C GLY A 329 8.61 10.00 -27.96
N PHE A 330 7.85 10.34 -26.93
CA PHE A 330 7.54 9.44 -25.82
C PHE A 330 6.04 9.43 -25.54
N ALA A 331 5.49 8.25 -25.31
CA ALA A 331 4.17 8.06 -24.74
C ALA A 331 4.33 7.55 -23.30
N ALA A 332 3.69 8.24 -22.36
CA ALA A 332 3.71 7.91 -20.94
C ALA A 332 2.29 7.70 -20.40
N ARG A 333 2.14 6.75 -19.48
CA ARG A 333 0.87 6.31 -18.90
C ARG A 333 0.90 6.27 -17.37
N PRO A 334 1.25 7.34 -16.66
CA PRO A 334 1.15 7.36 -15.20
C PRO A 334 -0.29 7.09 -14.74
N LEU A 335 -0.42 6.56 -13.52
CA LEU A 335 -1.70 6.40 -12.86
C LEU A 335 -2.15 7.73 -12.27
N GLY A 336 -3.25 8.27 -12.77
CA GLY A 336 -3.90 9.47 -12.25
C GLY A 336 -5.01 9.15 -11.24
N TYR A 337 -5.94 10.09 -11.06
CA TYR A 337 -7.02 9.93 -10.10
C TYR A 337 -7.84 8.65 -10.34
N GLY A 338 -8.17 7.93 -9.26
CA GLY A 338 -8.89 6.66 -9.32
C GLY A 338 -8.08 5.50 -9.89
N ASN A 339 -6.74 5.61 -9.93
CA ASN A 339 -5.83 4.65 -10.55
C ASN A 339 -6.13 4.44 -12.05
N MET A 340 -6.67 5.47 -12.71
CA MET A 340 -6.92 5.42 -14.15
C MET A 340 -5.68 5.91 -14.92
N PRO A 341 -5.37 5.32 -16.08
CA PRO A 341 -4.24 5.77 -16.89
C PRO A 341 -4.47 7.20 -17.39
N MET A 342 -3.47 8.06 -17.18
CA MET A 342 -3.40 9.37 -17.80
C MET A 342 -2.41 9.30 -18.97
N LEU A 343 -2.88 9.52 -20.20
CA LEU A 343 -2.03 9.43 -21.39
C LEU A 343 -1.36 10.77 -21.69
N LEU A 344 -0.03 10.78 -21.65
CA LEU A 344 0.80 11.95 -21.97
C LEU A 344 1.77 11.63 -23.10
N TYR A 345 2.06 12.66 -23.88
CA TYR A 345 2.90 12.59 -25.05
C TYR A 345 3.89 13.74 -25.03
N TYR A 346 5.16 13.42 -25.27
CA TYR A 346 6.27 14.37 -25.26
C TYR A 346 7.05 14.24 -26.56
N VAL A 347 7.50 15.36 -27.10
CA VAL A 347 8.49 15.41 -28.18
C VAL A 347 9.67 16.22 -27.67
N LEU A 348 10.85 15.61 -27.64
CA LEU A 348 12.11 16.23 -27.24
C LEU A 348 12.99 16.44 -28.48
N ASP A 349 13.81 17.49 -28.47
CA ASP A 349 14.86 17.68 -29.48
C ASP A 349 16.12 16.84 -29.16
N GLU A 350 17.13 16.91 -30.04
CA GLU A 350 18.40 16.19 -29.88
C GLU A 350 19.18 16.59 -28.60
N SER A 351 18.84 17.72 -27.96
CA SER A 351 19.45 18.12 -26.69
C SER A 351 18.69 17.62 -25.46
N GLY A 352 17.56 16.92 -25.67
CA GLY A 352 16.67 16.47 -24.60
C GLY A 352 15.75 17.57 -24.07
N ALA A 353 15.63 18.70 -24.77
CA ALA A 353 14.69 19.75 -24.39
C ALA A 353 13.29 19.41 -24.93
N ILE A 354 12.27 19.54 -24.09
CA ILE A 354 10.87 19.34 -24.52
C ILE A 354 10.53 20.41 -25.55
N VAL A 355 10.17 19.99 -26.76
CA VAL A 355 9.64 20.85 -27.83
C VAL A 355 8.14 21.01 -27.66
N SER A 356 7.45 19.93 -27.31
CA SER A 356 6.01 19.95 -27.06
C SER A 356 5.58 18.83 -26.12
N MET A 357 4.51 19.09 -25.39
CA MET A 357 3.83 18.13 -24.52
C MET A 357 2.33 18.25 -24.70
N THR A 358 1.62 17.12 -24.65
CA THR A 358 0.16 17.11 -24.51
C THR A 358 -0.27 15.91 -23.68
N ALA A 359 -1.48 16.01 -23.13
CA ALA A 359 -2.21 14.86 -22.60
C ALA A 359 -3.53 14.68 -23.36
N ASP A 360 -4.12 13.49 -23.28
CA ASP A 360 -5.50 13.26 -23.74
C ASP A 360 -6.51 13.88 -22.76
N GLU A 361 -6.31 13.69 -21.46
CA GLU A 361 -7.10 14.30 -20.39
C GLU A 361 -6.18 14.55 -19.19
N LEU A 362 -6.19 15.77 -18.63
CA LEU A 362 -5.40 16.13 -17.44
C LEU A 362 -6.21 15.98 -16.14
N ILE A 363 -7.51 16.25 -16.20
CA ILE A 363 -8.42 16.15 -15.06
C ILE A 363 -9.36 14.97 -15.27
N LEU A 364 -8.89 13.81 -14.82
CA LEU A 364 -9.67 12.59 -14.87
C LEU A 364 -10.91 12.68 -13.97
N MET A 365 -12.04 12.15 -14.45
CA MET A 365 -13.34 12.27 -13.78
C MET A 365 -13.77 13.73 -13.55
N GLY A 366 -13.45 14.64 -14.48
CA GLY A 366 -13.66 16.09 -14.34
C GLY A 366 -15.07 16.52 -13.93
N ASP A 367 -16.11 15.75 -14.26
CA ASP A 367 -17.50 16.01 -13.83
C ASP A 367 -17.68 16.04 -12.30
N TYR A 368 -16.77 15.40 -11.55
CA TYR A 368 -16.79 15.36 -10.09
C TYR A 368 -15.90 16.43 -9.44
N PHE A 369 -15.10 17.17 -10.23
CA PHE A 369 -14.12 18.14 -9.73
C PHE A 369 -14.39 19.53 -10.30
N ASN A 370 -14.77 20.46 -9.43
CA ASN A 370 -15.07 21.84 -9.84
C ASN A 370 -14.14 22.89 -9.19
N ALA A 371 -13.15 22.45 -8.41
CA ALA A 371 -12.32 23.30 -7.57
C ALA A 371 -10.86 23.46 -8.07
N TYR A 372 -10.55 22.99 -9.28
CA TYR A 372 -9.21 23.12 -9.86
C TYR A 372 -9.08 24.39 -10.72
N GLU A 373 -7.86 24.89 -10.87
CA GLU A 373 -7.53 25.99 -11.76
C GLU A 373 -6.54 25.52 -12.83
N LEU A 374 -7.00 25.46 -14.09
CA LEU A 374 -6.17 24.98 -15.20
C LEU A 374 -6.57 25.68 -16.52
N ASN A 375 -5.63 26.43 -17.10
CA ASN A 375 -5.66 26.74 -18.53
C ASN A 375 -4.77 25.71 -19.23
N GLU A 376 -5.38 24.72 -19.87
CA GLU A 376 -4.64 23.62 -20.50
C GLU A 376 -3.65 24.07 -21.57
N SER A 377 -3.97 25.12 -22.33
CA SER A 377 -3.09 25.60 -23.40
C SER A 377 -1.81 26.20 -22.82
N ASP A 378 -1.96 27.08 -21.82
CA ASP A 378 -0.82 27.73 -21.18
C ASP A 378 -0.01 26.72 -20.37
N TYR A 379 -0.69 25.79 -19.69
CA TYR A 379 -0.07 24.71 -18.93
C TYR A 379 0.82 23.83 -19.83
N LYS A 380 0.29 23.32 -20.94
CA LYS A 380 1.06 22.49 -21.89
C LYS A 380 2.21 23.26 -22.53
N ALA A 381 2.00 24.54 -22.87
CA ALA A 381 3.05 25.40 -23.41
C ALA A 381 4.19 25.66 -22.41
N GLY A 382 3.90 25.62 -21.10
CA GLY A 382 4.89 25.83 -20.04
C GLY A 382 5.99 24.77 -19.97
N PHE A 383 5.81 23.61 -20.61
CA PHE A 383 6.83 22.56 -20.67
C PHE A 383 7.92 22.80 -21.70
N ALA A 384 7.68 23.68 -22.69
CA ALA A 384 8.62 23.90 -23.78
C ALA A 384 9.96 24.46 -23.28
N GLY A 385 11.07 23.84 -23.71
CA GLY A 385 12.44 24.20 -23.37
C GLY A 385 12.96 23.58 -22.06
N ILE A 386 12.14 22.85 -21.31
CA ILE A 386 12.60 22.12 -20.12
C ILE A 386 13.44 20.93 -20.56
N THR A 387 14.61 20.79 -19.96
CA THR A 387 15.49 19.61 -20.02
C THR A 387 15.49 18.86 -18.70
N GLY A 388 16.02 17.64 -18.68
CA GLY A 388 16.22 16.86 -17.46
C GLY A 388 17.02 17.60 -16.38
N ASP A 389 18.01 18.41 -16.77
CA ASP A 389 18.81 19.22 -15.84
C ASP A 389 18.02 20.38 -15.19
N SER A 390 17.03 20.92 -15.91
CA SER A 390 16.20 22.02 -15.44
C SER A 390 14.92 21.57 -14.75
N TRP A 391 14.59 20.27 -14.84
CA TRP A 391 13.36 19.71 -14.31
C TRP A 391 13.37 19.69 -12.78
N ASN A 392 12.35 20.29 -12.18
CA ASN A 392 12.18 20.34 -10.73
C ASN A 392 10.75 19.99 -10.25
N GLY A 393 9.85 19.65 -11.17
CA GLY A 393 8.46 19.32 -10.87
C GLY A 393 7.48 20.49 -10.83
N ASP A 394 7.96 21.74 -10.77
CA ASP A 394 7.07 22.90 -10.57
C ASP A 394 6.09 23.08 -11.74
N GLN A 395 6.51 22.77 -12.97
CA GLN A 395 5.64 22.89 -14.15
C GLN A 395 4.56 21.81 -14.21
N ALA A 396 4.67 20.72 -13.45
CA ALA A 396 3.62 19.71 -13.34
C ALA A 396 2.49 20.09 -12.38
N LEU A 397 2.62 21.19 -11.62
CA LEU A 397 1.62 21.55 -10.61
C LEU A 397 0.33 22.06 -11.26
N ILE A 398 -0.77 21.37 -10.95
CA ILE A 398 -2.14 21.76 -11.27
C ILE A 398 -2.86 22.08 -9.96
N SER A 399 -3.19 23.36 -9.75
CA SER A 399 -3.85 23.81 -8.53
C SER A 399 -5.18 23.09 -8.33
N GLY A 400 -5.37 22.47 -7.16
CA GLY A 400 -6.56 21.69 -6.83
C GLY A 400 -6.61 20.28 -7.40
N ALA A 401 -5.55 19.80 -8.08
CA ALA A 401 -5.49 18.47 -8.66
C ALA A 401 -4.14 17.76 -8.35
N THR A 402 -3.92 17.46 -7.07
CA THR A 402 -2.64 16.88 -6.58
C THR A 402 -2.27 15.59 -7.30
N ILE A 403 -3.19 14.61 -7.41
CA ILE A 403 -2.89 13.32 -8.05
C ILE A 403 -2.54 13.48 -9.53
N SER A 404 -3.25 14.35 -10.26
CA SER A 404 -2.89 14.67 -11.65
C SER A 404 -1.52 15.32 -11.74
N SER A 405 -1.18 16.22 -10.79
CA SER A 405 0.12 16.88 -10.75
C SER A 405 1.26 15.87 -10.55
N GLU A 406 1.10 14.97 -9.59
CA GLU A 406 2.05 13.89 -9.31
C GLU A 406 2.22 12.96 -10.51
N ALA A 407 1.12 12.61 -11.18
CA ALA A 407 1.15 11.77 -12.38
C ALA A 407 1.87 12.46 -13.56
N VAL A 408 1.62 13.76 -13.83
CA VAL A 408 2.38 14.51 -14.85
C VAL A 408 3.87 14.58 -14.46
N SER A 409 4.16 14.78 -13.17
CA SER A 409 5.52 14.89 -12.67
C SER A 409 6.31 13.59 -12.87
N ALA A 410 5.71 12.45 -12.50
CA ALA A 410 6.30 11.13 -12.70
C ALA A 410 6.55 10.83 -14.18
N ALA A 411 5.56 11.09 -15.04
CA ALA A 411 5.72 10.92 -16.49
C ALA A 411 6.84 11.77 -17.07
N THR A 412 6.95 13.03 -16.67
CA THR A 412 7.98 13.93 -17.18
C THR A 412 9.37 13.47 -16.74
N ALA A 413 9.52 13.06 -15.47
CA ALA A 413 10.77 12.51 -14.96
C ALA A 413 11.19 11.23 -15.70
N ASP A 414 10.25 10.31 -15.91
CA ASP A 414 10.51 9.05 -16.62
C ASP A 414 10.85 9.27 -18.09
N VAL A 415 10.28 10.29 -18.74
CA VAL A 415 10.64 10.68 -20.11
C VAL A 415 12.10 11.14 -20.18
N PHE A 416 12.56 11.94 -19.22
CA PHE A 416 13.97 12.34 -19.20
C PHE A 416 14.91 11.17 -18.88
N LEU A 417 14.50 10.24 -18.01
CA LEU A 417 15.25 9.01 -17.76
C LEU A 417 15.34 8.14 -19.02
N ALA A 418 14.23 7.95 -19.73
CA ALA A 418 14.19 7.21 -20.99
C ALA A 418 15.07 7.85 -22.07
N PHE A 419 14.98 9.17 -22.24
CA PHE A 419 15.84 9.91 -23.16
C PHE A 419 17.32 9.75 -22.81
N GLY A 420 17.67 9.86 -21.51
CA GLY A 420 19.05 9.67 -21.06
C GLY A 420 19.60 8.28 -21.33
N ALA A 421 18.77 7.23 -21.23
CA ALA A 421 19.16 5.87 -21.58
C ALA A 421 19.41 5.71 -23.09
N ILE A 422 18.54 6.29 -23.93
CA ILE A 422 18.68 6.28 -25.39
C ILE A 422 19.95 7.02 -25.84
N ASP A 423 20.25 8.18 -25.23
CA ASP A 423 21.45 8.96 -25.56
C ASP A 423 22.74 8.22 -25.21
N GLN A 424 22.78 7.54 -24.06
CA GLN A 424 23.93 6.73 -23.64
C GLN A 424 24.21 5.55 -24.59
N ASN A 425 23.17 5.02 -25.22
CA ASN A 425 23.26 3.94 -26.21
C ASN A 425 23.51 4.45 -27.64
N GLY A 426 23.77 5.76 -27.83
CA GLY A 426 24.07 6.35 -29.14
C GLY A 426 22.84 6.52 -30.04
N GLY A 427 21.64 6.58 -29.45
CA GLY A 427 20.37 6.66 -30.18
C GLY A 427 19.81 5.32 -30.62
N GLU A 428 20.47 4.21 -30.27
CA GLU A 428 19.95 2.85 -30.42
C GLU A 428 19.31 2.40 -29.09
N GLY A 429 18.26 1.57 -29.17
CA GLY A 429 17.59 1.00 -27.99
C GLY A 429 18.48 0.02 -27.26
#